data_AF-A0A815W182-F1
#
_entry.id   AF-A0A815W182-F1
#
_cell.length_a   1.000
_cell.length_b   1.000
_cell.length_c   1.000
_cell.angle_alpha   90.00
_cell.angle_beta   90.00
_cell.angle_gamma   90.00
#
_symmetry.space_group_name_H-M   'P 1'
#
loop_
_entity.id
_entity.type
_entity.pdbx_description
1 polymer ?
#
loop_
_entity_poly.entity_id
_entity_poly.type
_entity_poly.pdbx_seq_one_letter_code
_entity_poly.pdbx_strand_id
1 'polypeptide(L)'
;MISLICLVRILQEGKLLKKDFDSQRIGNYLKKCEPNWDQLGRCALRLYTASSFLCDSVNTTLRNKDMSKVDTLGPLCYLLSERLFSGGYCPNQILYRGATLTSGMIEDYKQAIGKEITCLSFTSIIKDRCVA
;
A
#
# COMPACT_ATOMS: atom_id res chain seq x y z
N MET A 1 -16.38 13.32 3.50
CA MET A 1 -17.11 12.07 3.15
C MET A 1 -16.16 10.90 2.97
N ILE A 2 -15.14 10.97 2.11
CA ILE A 2 -14.22 9.85 1.85
C ILE A 2 -13.35 9.44 3.06
N SER A 3 -12.97 10.39 3.92
CA SER A 3 -12.24 10.11 5.16
C SER A 3 -13.02 9.23 6.14
N LEU A 4 -14.33 9.48 6.28
CA LEU A 4 -15.22 8.68 7.11
C LEU A 4 -15.42 7.27 6.54
N ILE A 5 -15.54 7.16 5.21
CA ILE A 5 -15.61 5.85 4.53
C ILE A 5 -14.32 5.07 4.81
N CYS A 6 -13.16 5.66 4.55
CA CYS A 6 -11.86 5.03 4.79
C CYS A 6 -11.71 4.57 6.25
N LEU A 7 -12.10 5.43 7.21
CA LEU A 7 -12.12 5.10 8.64
C LEU A 7 -12.97 3.87 8.95
N VAL A 8 -14.26 3.88 8.58
CA VAL A 8 -15.19 2.78 8.89
C VAL A 8 -14.70 1.47 8.29
N ARG A 9 -14.19 1.53 7.06
CA ARG A 9 -13.74 0.36 6.30
C ARG A 9 -12.43 -0.24 6.83
N ILE A 10 -11.48 0.59 7.26
CA ILE A 10 -10.26 0.11 7.92
C ILE A 10 -10.57 -0.51 9.29
N LEU A 11 -11.49 0.08 10.06
CA LEU A 11 -11.93 -0.51 11.33
C LEU A 11 -12.59 -1.88 11.12
N GLN A 12 -13.41 -2.02 10.08
CA GLN A 12 -14.02 -3.28 9.68
C GLN A 12 -12.96 -4.33 9.31
N GLU A 13 -12.00 -3.98 8.46
CA GLU A 13 -10.92 -4.91 8.06
C GLU A 13 -10.09 -5.34 9.26
N GLY A 14 -9.73 -4.40 10.14
CA GLY A 14 -8.99 -4.69 11.36
C GLY A 14 -9.69 -5.71 12.25
N LYS A 15 -11.02 -5.58 12.41
CA LYS A 15 -11.83 -6.54 13.18
C LYS A 15 -11.82 -7.93 12.54
N LEU A 16 -11.94 -8.03 11.22
CA LEU A 16 -11.86 -9.30 10.48
C LEU A 16 -10.50 -9.99 10.67
N LEU A 17 -9.43 -9.20 10.73
CA LEU A 17 -8.06 -9.69 10.91
C LEU A 17 -7.64 -9.86 12.38
N LYS A 18 -8.53 -9.58 13.34
CA LYS A 18 -8.20 -9.55 14.78
C LYS A 18 -7.02 -8.62 15.11
N LYS A 19 -6.99 -7.45 14.46
CA LYS A 19 -5.99 -6.38 14.59
C LYS A 19 -6.61 -5.11 15.20
N ASP A 20 -7.47 -5.27 16.20
CA ASP A 20 -8.27 -4.18 16.78
C ASP A 20 -7.44 -3.00 17.28
N PHE A 21 -6.31 -3.26 17.95
CA PHE A 21 -5.42 -2.20 18.43
C PHE A 21 -4.87 -1.36 17.26
N ASP A 22 -4.37 -2.02 16.23
CA ASP A 22 -3.80 -1.34 15.07
C ASP A 22 -4.87 -0.57 14.30
N SER A 23 -6.05 -1.17 14.09
CA SER A 23 -7.13 -0.51 13.36
C SER A 23 -7.70 0.69 14.12
N GLN A 24 -7.80 0.63 15.45
CA GLN A 24 -8.15 1.79 16.27
C GLN A 24 -7.08 2.87 16.22
N ARG A 25 -5.79 2.49 16.32
CA ARG A 25 -4.67 3.42 16.17
C ARG A 25 -4.73 4.16 14.83
N ILE A 26 -4.93 3.43 13.74
CA ILE A 26 -5.11 3.99 12.39
C ILE A 26 -6.35 4.88 12.32
N GLY A 27 -7.47 4.42 12.87
CA GLY A 27 -8.72 5.17 12.86
C GLY A 27 -8.61 6.51 13.59
N ASN A 28 -7.88 6.55 14.71
CA ASN A 28 -7.60 7.79 15.43
C ASN A 28 -6.72 8.76 14.63
N TYR A 29 -5.81 8.27 13.79
CA TYR A 29 -5.08 9.12 12.85
C TYR A 29 -6.03 9.72 11.79
N LEU A 30 -6.87 8.90 11.18
CA LEU A 30 -7.82 9.36 10.15
C LEU A 30 -8.82 10.40 10.67
N LYS A 31 -9.29 10.26 11.91
CA LYS A 31 -10.19 11.23 12.56
C LYS A 31 -9.57 12.62 12.71
N LYS A 32 -8.25 12.70 12.84
CA LYS A 32 -7.49 13.95 13.00
C LYS A 32 -7.04 14.56 11.67
N CYS A 33 -7.15 13.82 10.57
CA CYS A 33 -6.77 14.30 9.24
C CYS A 33 -7.87 15.25 8.71
N GLU A 34 -7.48 16.44 8.25
CA GLU A 34 -8.46 17.38 7.68
C GLU A 34 -9.07 16.80 6.39
N PRO A 35 -10.33 17.13 6.07
CA PRO A 35 -11.05 16.54 4.95
C PRO A 35 -10.67 17.16 3.60
N ASN A 36 -9.40 17.50 3.38
CA ASN A 36 -8.89 17.93 2.07
C ASN A 36 -8.05 16.83 1.42
N TRP A 37 -8.08 16.77 0.08
CA TRP A 37 -7.49 15.67 -0.70
C TRP A 37 -6.01 15.46 -0.46
N ASP A 38 -5.24 16.53 -0.37
CA ASP A 38 -3.79 16.48 -0.20
C ASP A 38 -3.41 15.94 1.19
N GLN A 39 -4.11 16.37 2.25
CA GLN A 39 -3.92 15.80 3.59
C GLN A 39 -4.38 14.34 3.66
N LEU A 40 -5.50 13.98 3.05
CA LEU A 40 -5.97 12.60 3.02
C LEU A 40 -5.02 11.67 2.28
N GLY A 41 -4.45 12.11 1.15
CA GLY A 41 -3.42 11.37 0.43
C GLY A 41 -2.14 11.19 1.26
N ARG A 42 -1.66 12.23 1.96
CA ARG A 42 -0.53 12.11 2.90
C ARG A 42 -0.84 11.18 4.07
N CYS A 43 -2.06 11.25 4.60
CA CYS A 43 -2.55 10.41 5.68
C CYS A 43 -2.53 8.94 5.22
N ALA A 44 -3.10 8.64 4.05
CA ALA A 44 -3.09 7.31 3.44
C ALA A 44 -1.66 6.77 3.24
N LEU A 45 -0.76 7.58 2.67
CA LEU A 45 0.64 7.19 2.48
C LEU A 45 1.32 6.84 3.80
N ARG A 46 1.18 7.70 4.82
CA ARG A 46 1.74 7.45 6.16
C ARG A 46 1.22 6.16 6.76
N LEU A 47 -0.08 5.90 6.66
CA LEU A 47 -0.72 4.69 7.17
C LEU A 47 -0.24 3.43 6.45
N TYR A 48 -0.08 3.51 5.12
CA TYR A 48 0.47 2.41 4.32
C TYR A 48 1.92 2.10 4.70
N THR A 49 2.74 3.11 4.96
CA THR A 49 4.14 2.93 5.40
C THR A 49 4.30 2.67 6.90
N ALA A 50 3.23 2.82 7.68
CA ALA A 50 3.29 2.52 9.10
C ALA A 50 3.41 1.02 9.29
N SER A 51 4.31 0.58 10.16
CA SER A 51 4.42 -0.82 10.61
C SER A 51 3.08 -1.25 11.23
N SER A 52 2.20 -1.77 10.37
CA SER A 52 0.81 -2.11 10.60
C SER A 52 0.37 -3.14 9.56
N PHE A 53 -0.80 -3.73 9.74
CA PHE A 53 -1.32 -4.74 8.81
C PHE A 53 -1.66 -4.19 7.41
N LEU A 54 -1.74 -2.87 7.22
CA LEU A 54 -2.25 -2.27 5.99
C LEU A 54 -1.36 -2.54 4.78
N CYS A 55 -0.04 -2.40 4.91
CA CYS A 55 0.90 -2.65 3.82
C CYS A 55 0.75 -4.08 3.29
N ASP A 56 0.82 -5.06 4.19
CA ASP A 56 0.74 -6.46 3.83
C ASP A 56 -0.63 -6.83 3.27
N SER A 57 -1.70 -6.31 3.88
CA SER A 57 -3.07 -6.59 3.45
C SER A 57 -3.33 -6.02 2.06
N VAL A 58 -3.05 -4.73 1.83
CA VAL A 58 -3.22 -4.09 0.53
C VAL A 58 -2.40 -4.81 -0.53
N ASN A 59 -1.11 -5.06 -0.28
CA ASN A 59 -0.25 -5.67 -1.28
C ASN A 59 -0.62 -7.13 -1.57
N THR A 60 -1.10 -7.88 -0.58
CA THR A 60 -1.56 -9.25 -0.77
C THR A 60 -2.87 -9.27 -1.56
N THR A 61 -3.82 -8.42 -1.21
CA THR A 61 -5.09 -8.26 -1.93
C THR A 61 -4.88 -7.92 -3.39
N LEU A 62 -4.01 -6.93 -3.69
CA LEU A 62 -3.72 -6.53 -5.06
C LEU A 62 -3.00 -7.63 -5.86
N ARG A 63 -2.01 -8.31 -5.26
CA ARG A 63 -1.29 -9.43 -5.92
C ARG A 63 -2.23 -10.59 -6.26
N ASN A 64 -3.16 -10.90 -5.36
CA ASN A 64 -4.10 -12.00 -5.54
C ASN A 64 -5.35 -11.61 -6.35
N LYS A 65 -5.47 -10.34 -6.77
CA LYS A 65 -6.67 -9.79 -7.41
C LYS A 65 -7.94 -10.07 -6.59
N ASP A 66 -7.82 -9.99 -5.27
CA ASP A 66 -8.91 -10.31 -4.35
C ASP A 66 -9.92 -9.16 -4.28
N MET A 67 -10.98 -9.29 -5.07
CA MET A 67 -12.05 -8.29 -5.13
C MET A 67 -12.96 -8.29 -3.91
N SER A 68 -12.90 -9.32 -3.04
CA SER A 68 -13.77 -9.38 -1.84
C SER A 68 -13.45 -8.27 -0.83
N LYS A 69 -12.25 -7.68 -0.90
CA LYS A 69 -11.76 -6.62 -0.03
C LYS A 69 -11.90 -5.23 -0.64
N VAL A 70 -12.55 -5.10 -1.80
CA VAL A 70 -12.75 -3.80 -2.45
C VAL A 70 -13.49 -2.82 -1.54
N ASP A 71 -14.48 -3.32 -0.78
CA ASP A 71 -15.26 -2.47 0.11
C ASP A 71 -14.46 -2.00 1.33
N THR A 72 -13.49 -2.79 1.79
CA THR A 72 -12.72 -2.48 3.01
C THR A 72 -11.41 -1.74 2.72
N LEU A 73 -10.65 -2.19 1.72
CA LEU A 73 -9.33 -1.64 1.38
C LEU A 73 -9.37 -0.70 0.17
N GLY A 74 -10.38 -0.79 -0.69
CA GLY A 74 -10.50 0.02 -1.91
C GLY A 74 -10.41 1.53 -1.67
N PRO A 75 -11.10 2.11 -0.67
CA PRO A 75 -10.98 3.54 -0.38
C PRO A 75 -9.54 3.97 -0.05
N LEU A 76 -8.77 3.14 0.65
CA LEU A 76 -7.37 3.41 0.95
C LEU A 76 -6.51 3.30 -0.32
N CYS A 77 -6.71 2.25 -1.12
CA CYS A 77 -6.01 2.07 -2.40
C CYS A 77 -6.22 3.26 -3.35
N TYR A 78 -7.45 3.79 -3.41
CA TYR A 78 -7.77 4.97 -4.21
C TYR A 78 -7.02 6.22 -3.73
N LEU A 79 -7.00 6.49 -2.42
CA LEU A 79 -6.25 7.63 -1.88
C LEU A 79 -4.73 7.50 -2.13
N LEU A 80 -4.20 6.28 -2.05
CA LEU A 80 -2.79 6.01 -2.37
C LEU A 80 -2.50 6.22 -3.86
N SER A 81 -3.34 5.72 -4.76
CA SER A 81 -3.13 5.89 -6.20
C SER A 81 -3.14 7.37 -6.59
N GLU A 82 -4.14 8.13 -6.13
CA GLU A 82 -4.23 9.57 -6.39
C GLU A 82 -2.98 10.31 -5.91
N ARG A 83 -2.47 9.96 -4.72
CA ARG A 83 -1.27 10.60 -4.18
C ARG A 83 0.00 10.22 -4.94
N LEU A 84 0.14 8.98 -5.36
CA LEU A 84 1.34 8.51 -6.05
C LEU A 84 1.39 9.02 -7.50
N PHE A 85 0.26 9.08 -8.19
CA PHE A 85 0.20 9.55 -9.58
C PHE A 85 0.27 11.07 -9.71
N SER A 86 -0.09 11.83 -8.67
CA SER A 86 0.09 13.29 -8.64
C SER A 86 1.54 13.74 -8.38
N GLY A 87 2.42 12.84 -7.92
CA GLY A 87 3.79 13.16 -7.46
C GLY A 87 4.82 13.42 -8.57
N GLY A 88 4.45 13.29 -9.84
CA GLY A 88 5.36 13.37 -10.98
C GLY A 88 6.19 12.10 -11.16
N TYR A 89 6.38 11.70 -12.41
CA TYR A 89 7.20 10.56 -12.79
C TYR A 89 8.63 11.01 -13.08
N CYS A 90 9.60 10.42 -12.37
CA CYS A 90 11.03 10.66 -12.61
C CYS A 90 11.62 9.44 -13.33
N PRO A 91 11.72 9.44 -14.68
CA PRO A 91 12.34 8.33 -15.40
C PRO A 91 13.83 8.20 -15.08
N ASN A 92 14.39 7.04 -15.41
CA ASN A 92 15.85 6.76 -15.38
C ASN A 92 16.52 6.80 -14.00
N GLN A 93 15.77 6.57 -12.93
CA GLN A 93 16.35 6.39 -11.59
C GLN A 93 16.64 4.92 -11.32
N ILE A 94 17.84 4.65 -10.80
CA ILE A 94 18.16 3.33 -10.23
C ILE A 94 17.62 3.30 -8.80
N LEU A 95 16.86 2.25 -8.52
CA LEU A 95 16.14 2.06 -7.27
C LEU A 95 16.34 0.62 -6.81
N TYR A 96 16.30 0.43 -5.50
CA TYR A 96 16.52 -0.85 -4.85
C TYR A 96 15.31 -1.25 -4.02
N ARG A 97 15.14 -2.55 -3.82
CA ARG A 97 14.14 -3.13 -2.93
C ARG A 97 14.68 -4.43 -2.37
N GLY A 98 14.69 -4.57 -1.05
CA GLY A 98 14.86 -5.86 -0.40
C GLY A 98 13.62 -6.72 -0.54
N ALA A 99 13.83 -7.99 -0.81
CA ALA A 99 12.80 -9.01 -0.79
C ALA A 99 13.42 -10.37 -0.46
N THR A 100 12.75 -11.12 0.40
CA THR A 100 13.05 -12.54 0.61
C THR A 100 12.39 -13.32 -0.52
N LEU A 101 13.20 -13.90 -1.40
CA LEU A 101 12.72 -14.66 -2.56
C LEU A 101 12.92 -16.16 -2.32
N THR A 102 11.94 -16.95 -2.77
CA THR A 102 12.14 -18.40 -2.87
C THR A 102 12.97 -18.73 -4.11
N SER A 103 13.57 -19.92 -4.15
CA SER A 103 14.35 -20.36 -5.33
C SER A 103 13.52 -20.35 -6.61
N GLY A 104 12.22 -20.68 -6.54
CA GLY A 104 11.30 -20.59 -7.68
C GLY A 104 11.12 -19.15 -8.16
N MET A 105 10.88 -18.21 -7.25
CA MET A 105 10.75 -16.79 -7.62
C MET A 105 12.03 -16.23 -8.24
N ILE A 106 13.21 -16.66 -7.77
CA ILE A 106 14.49 -16.26 -8.38
C ILE A 106 14.57 -16.74 -9.84
N GLU A 107 14.14 -17.97 -10.12
CA GLU A 107 14.13 -18.51 -11.47
C GLU A 107 13.13 -17.77 -12.37
N ASP A 108 11.94 -17.45 -11.86
CA ASP A 108 10.96 -16.62 -12.57
C ASP A 108 11.55 -15.26 -12.95
N TYR A 109 12.28 -14.60 -12.03
CA TYR A 109 12.96 -13.33 -12.31
C TYR A 109 14.04 -13.47 -13.39
N LYS A 110 14.82 -14.55 -13.39
CA LYS A 110 15.82 -14.80 -14.45
C LYS A 110 15.16 -14.96 -15.81
N GLN A 111 14.06 -15.71 -15.87
CA GLN A 111 13.30 -15.93 -17.11
C GLN A 111 12.58 -14.66 -17.61
N ALA A 112 12.41 -13.66 -16.75
CA ALA A 112 11.79 -12.38 -17.07
C ALA A 112 12.78 -11.31 -17.54
N ILE A 113 14.09 -11.58 -17.57
CA ILE A 113 15.10 -10.64 -18.07
C ILE A 113 14.77 -10.24 -19.52
N GLY A 114 14.71 -8.94 -19.79
CA GLY A 114 14.38 -8.38 -21.10
C GLY A 114 12.88 -8.34 -21.43
N LYS A 115 12.01 -8.76 -20.49
CA LYS A 115 10.54 -8.67 -20.63
C LYS A 115 9.97 -7.55 -19.77
N GLU A 116 8.84 -7.00 -20.21
CA GLU A 116 8.06 -6.09 -19.38
C GLU A 116 7.35 -6.88 -18.26
N ILE A 117 7.44 -6.38 -17.03
CA ILE A 117 6.83 -6.99 -15.85
C ILE A 117 5.88 -5.98 -15.22
N THR A 118 4.62 -6.37 -15.05
CA THR A 118 3.63 -5.56 -14.36
C THR A 118 3.49 -6.01 -12.91
N CYS A 119 3.76 -5.11 -11.96
CA CYS A 119 3.47 -5.32 -10.55
C CYS A 119 2.10 -4.75 -10.20
N LEU A 120 1.15 -5.60 -9.80
CA LEU A 120 -0.22 -5.18 -9.46
C LEU A 120 -0.31 -4.47 -8.10
N SER A 121 0.63 -4.74 -7.21
CA SER A 121 0.69 -4.11 -5.88
C SER A 121 1.58 -2.88 -5.88
N PHE A 122 1.35 -2.00 -4.89
CA PHE A 122 2.31 -0.96 -4.57
C PHE A 122 3.65 -1.57 -4.19
N THR A 123 4.74 -0.89 -4.56
CA THR A 123 6.09 -1.38 -4.35
C THR A 123 6.92 -0.31 -3.63
N SER A 124 7.37 -0.64 -2.43
CA SER A 124 8.33 0.20 -1.70
C SER A 124 9.71 0.03 -2.32
N ILE A 125 10.36 1.16 -2.58
CA ILE A 125 11.66 1.29 -3.23
C ILE A 125 12.50 2.30 -2.47
N ILE A 126 13.82 2.13 -2.51
CA ILE A 126 14.78 3.02 -1.87
C ILE A 126 15.90 3.39 -2.84
N LYS A 127 16.48 4.58 -2.66
CA LYS A 127 17.63 5.03 -3.46
C LYS A 127 18.95 4.49 -2.93
N ASP A 128 19.04 4.27 -1.62
CA ASP A 128 20.22 3.75 -0.95
C ASP A 128 20.16 2.22 -0.85
N ARG A 129 21.09 1.57 -1.54
CA ARG A 129 21.21 0.10 -1.54
C ARG A 129 21.52 -0.48 -0.17
N CYS A 130 22.23 0.24 0.70
CA CYS A 130 22.64 -0.27 2.01
C CYS A 130 21.48 -0.41 3.00
N VAL A 131 20.37 0.29 2.72
CA VAL A 131 19.15 0.27 3.54
C VAL A 131 18.10 -0.68 2.94
N ALA A 132 18.29 -1.12 1.69
CA ALA A 132 17.34 -1.92 0.94
C ALA A 132 17.14 -3.33 1.50
#